data_AF-A0A7K5MPN1-F1
#
_entry.id   AF-A0A7K5MPN1-F1
#
_cell.length_a   1.000
_cell.length_b   1.000
_cell.length_c   1.000
_cell.angle_alpha   90.00
_cell.angle_beta   90.00
_cell.angle_gamma   90.00
#
_symmetry.space_group_name_H-M   'P 1'
#
loop_
_entity.id
_entity.type
_entity.pdbx_description
1 polymer ?
#
loop_
_entity_poly.entity_id
_entity_poly.type
_entity_poly.pdbx_seq_one_letter_code
_entity_poly.pdbx_strand_id
1 'polypeptide(L)'
;MPAGSAWCQPALLLLLSCVPLRAAEISCRNEDGETVDWFALYKLPKHAKGQIPLLGLEYLYMDALTPQWQLGKYLINMSQGALGQTLQQLYETYESKAKMCVSLQRNTTAYAIYNDEIPESDSKGSKCGHTKGFLLLDKSQGFWVIHSVPLFPPNPEDGYGYPSTGESFGQTAICITFKYDQFTEIDQQMLSYNPGIYSCSIPDIFQADLPNLQKLCAKSRLPSPPLCHLSKLQSAQGETFLHFAKSHLFIDDIYVAWMAQELKTDLLAESWQRSGEKLYSNCSLDYHVYNINTIGMPLNSTFHSINDHSKWAVSRKYKDQWTCIGDLNRAAEQAWRSGGFICTQNEQIYKAFRHLIIHYESCTSA
;
A
#
# COMPACT_ATOMS: atom_id res chain seq x y z
N MET A 1 78.35 -7.97 -37.00
CA MET A 1 77.56 -7.04 -36.16
C MET A 1 76.23 -6.79 -36.86
N PRO A 2 75.09 -7.23 -36.30
CA PRO A 2 73.84 -6.51 -36.47
C PRO A 2 73.29 -6.05 -35.12
N ALA A 3 72.86 -4.80 -35.08
CA ALA A 3 72.23 -4.17 -33.91
C ALA A 3 70.76 -4.57 -33.84
N GLY A 4 70.33 -5.16 -32.71
CA GLY A 4 68.93 -5.43 -32.41
C GLY A 4 68.28 -4.22 -31.75
N SER A 5 67.23 -3.70 -32.38
CA SER A 5 66.37 -2.62 -31.87
C SER A 5 65.40 -3.15 -30.80
N ALA A 6 65.51 -2.65 -29.56
CA ALA A 6 64.53 -2.88 -28.51
C ALA A 6 63.49 -1.75 -28.49
N TRP A 7 62.24 -2.07 -28.79
CA TRP A 7 61.10 -1.17 -28.68
C TRP A 7 60.50 -1.30 -27.27
N CYS A 8 60.58 -0.23 -26.47
CA CYS A 8 59.81 -0.10 -25.23
C CYS A 8 58.43 0.47 -25.56
N GLN A 9 57.36 -0.30 -25.35
CA GLN A 9 56.01 0.24 -25.33
C GLN A 9 55.69 0.79 -23.93
N PRO A 10 55.04 1.96 -23.81
CA PRO A 10 54.57 2.46 -22.53
C PRO A 10 53.32 1.67 -22.11
N ALA A 11 53.39 1.03 -20.94
CA ALA A 11 52.23 0.42 -20.31
C ALA A 11 51.31 1.53 -19.77
N LEU A 12 50.15 1.71 -20.41
CA LEU A 12 49.09 2.61 -19.96
C LEU A 12 48.39 1.97 -18.75
N LEU A 13 48.72 2.42 -17.54
CA LEU A 13 47.96 2.05 -16.33
C LEU A 13 46.58 2.71 -16.37
N LEU A 14 45.55 1.95 -16.74
CA LEU A 14 44.16 2.31 -16.48
C LEU A 14 43.91 2.21 -14.96
N LEU A 15 43.87 3.36 -14.29
CA LEU A 15 43.30 3.50 -12.96
C LEU A 15 41.79 3.23 -13.06
N LEU A 16 41.38 1.98 -12.83
CA LEU A 16 39.99 1.62 -12.56
C LEU A 16 39.56 2.35 -11.28
N SER A 17 38.89 3.50 -11.44
CA SER A 17 38.17 4.14 -10.36
C SER A 17 37.05 3.20 -9.92
N CYS A 18 37.27 2.42 -8.86
CA CYS A 18 36.20 1.79 -8.11
C CYS A 18 35.36 2.90 -7.47
N VAL A 19 34.41 3.44 -8.23
CA VAL A 19 33.29 4.16 -7.63
C VAL A 19 32.57 3.12 -6.79
N PRO A 20 32.47 3.26 -5.45
CA PRO A 20 31.68 2.33 -4.65
C PRO A 20 30.27 2.37 -5.22
N LEU A 21 29.80 1.21 -5.71
CA LEU A 21 28.43 1.02 -6.14
C LEU A 21 27.57 1.27 -4.90
N ARG A 22 27.02 2.48 -4.77
CA ARG A 22 26.10 2.80 -3.69
C ARG A 22 24.94 1.83 -3.85
N ALA A 23 24.69 1.01 -2.83
CA ALA A 23 23.51 0.16 -2.81
C ALA A 23 22.28 1.05 -3.09
N ALA A 24 21.43 0.64 -4.03
CA ALA A 24 20.26 1.41 -4.39
C ALA A 24 19.37 1.57 -3.15
N GLU A 25 18.91 2.80 -2.91
CA GLU A 25 18.12 3.13 -1.73
C GLU A 25 16.71 2.51 -1.81
N ILE A 26 16.29 1.77 -0.78
CA ILE A 26 14.97 1.12 -0.72
C ILE A 26 13.88 2.19 -0.62
N SER A 27 13.03 2.31 -1.63
CA SER A 27 12.00 3.36 -1.69
C SER A 27 10.83 2.95 -2.60
N CYS A 28 9.72 3.66 -2.51
CA CYS A 28 8.69 3.63 -3.55
C CYS A 28 9.30 4.03 -4.90
N ARG A 29 8.95 3.30 -5.96
CA ARG A 29 9.40 3.56 -7.33
C ARG A 29 8.25 4.06 -8.17
N ASN A 30 8.46 5.09 -8.97
CA ASN A 30 7.46 5.53 -9.94
C ASN A 30 7.45 4.69 -11.22
N GLU A 31 6.60 5.07 -12.17
CA GLU A 31 6.48 4.42 -13.49
C GLU A 31 7.79 4.44 -14.30
N ASP A 32 8.70 5.37 -14.02
CA ASP A 32 10.01 5.47 -14.69
C ASP A 32 11.15 4.77 -13.89
N GLY A 33 10.82 4.12 -12.76
CA GLY A 33 11.78 3.47 -11.87
C GLY A 33 12.55 4.42 -10.95
N GLU A 34 12.20 5.71 -10.94
CA GLU A 34 12.79 6.73 -10.08
C GLU A 34 12.23 6.62 -8.65
N THR A 35 13.03 7.04 -7.67
CA THR A 35 12.63 7.03 -6.26
C THR A 35 11.64 8.15 -5.98
N VAL A 36 10.52 7.84 -5.34
CA VAL A 36 9.51 8.83 -4.92
C VAL A 36 9.17 8.67 -3.45
N ASP A 37 8.75 9.78 -2.81
CA ASP A 37 8.36 9.76 -1.40
C ASP A 37 7.07 8.99 -1.17
N TRP A 38 6.12 9.12 -2.10
CA TRP A 38 4.88 8.35 -2.13
C TRP A 38 4.34 8.26 -3.54
N PHE A 39 3.50 7.27 -3.79
CA PHE A 39 2.59 7.23 -4.94
C PHE A 39 1.24 6.66 -4.55
N ALA A 40 0.21 7.00 -5.32
CA ALA A 40 -1.10 6.40 -5.22
C ALA A 40 -1.54 5.88 -6.59
N LEU A 41 -2.26 4.76 -6.56
CA LEU A 41 -2.77 4.08 -7.73
C LEU A 41 -4.25 3.77 -7.56
N TYR A 42 -5.02 3.93 -8.63
CA TYR A 42 -6.43 3.53 -8.70
C TYR A 42 -6.67 2.69 -9.95
N LYS A 43 -6.72 1.37 -9.81
CA LYS A 43 -7.05 0.46 -10.90
C LYS A 43 -8.53 0.51 -11.23
N LEU A 44 -8.84 0.58 -12.51
CA LEU A 44 -10.20 0.74 -13.01
C LEU A 44 -10.91 -0.61 -13.16
N PRO A 45 -12.22 -0.70 -12.88
CA PRO A 45 -12.99 -1.91 -13.12
C PRO A 45 -13.20 -2.18 -14.61
N LYS A 46 -13.28 -3.46 -14.97
CA LYS A 46 -13.54 -3.93 -16.35
C LYS A 46 -14.85 -3.41 -16.95
N HIS A 47 -15.85 -3.16 -16.11
CA HIS A 47 -17.21 -2.78 -16.52
C HIS A 47 -17.54 -1.29 -16.26
N ALA A 48 -16.55 -0.40 -16.36
CA ALA A 48 -16.82 1.03 -16.36
C ALA A 48 -17.68 1.42 -17.59
N LYS A 49 -18.70 2.25 -17.38
CA LYS A 49 -19.50 2.85 -18.45
C LYS A 49 -18.69 3.99 -19.04
N GLY A 50 -18.33 3.90 -20.32
CA GLY A 50 -17.53 4.93 -20.98
C GLY A 50 -17.40 4.65 -22.47
N GLN A 51 -16.70 5.54 -23.18
CA GLN A 51 -16.49 5.43 -24.63
C GLN A 51 -15.44 4.37 -24.99
N ILE A 52 -14.56 4.02 -24.06
CA ILE A 52 -13.43 3.10 -24.30
C ILE A 52 -13.63 1.84 -23.45
N PRO A 53 -13.72 0.66 -24.07
CA PRO A 53 -13.71 -0.61 -23.36
C PRO A 53 -12.41 -0.76 -22.55
N LEU A 54 -12.53 -1.07 -21.26
CA LEU A 54 -11.40 -1.33 -20.37
C LEU A 54 -11.19 -2.83 -20.21
N LEU A 55 -9.92 -3.25 -20.14
CA LEU A 55 -9.54 -4.62 -19.80
C LEU A 55 -9.73 -4.91 -18.31
N GLY A 56 -9.78 -3.88 -17.47
CA GLY A 56 -9.75 -4.00 -16.02
C GLY A 56 -8.32 -4.08 -15.47
N LEU A 57 -7.35 -3.68 -16.28
CA LEU A 57 -5.92 -3.65 -15.96
C LEU A 57 -5.34 -2.23 -16.02
N GLU A 58 -6.08 -1.29 -16.59
CA GLU A 58 -5.78 0.12 -16.62
C GLU A 58 -5.91 0.71 -15.21
N TYR A 59 -5.08 1.70 -14.90
CA TYR A 59 -5.13 2.41 -13.63
C TYR A 59 -4.82 3.88 -13.81
N LEU A 60 -5.32 4.68 -12.88
CA LEU A 60 -4.81 6.01 -12.64
C LEU A 60 -3.60 5.95 -11.72
N TYR A 61 -2.65 6.84 -11.97
CA TYR A 61 -1.41 6.97 -11.24
C TYR A 61 -1.13 8.43 -10.89
N MET A 62 -0.56 8.65 -9.70
CA MET A 62 0.05 9.92 -9.31
C MET A 62 1.13 9.65 -8.26
N ASP A 63 2.10 10.55 -8.18
CA ASP A 63 3.19 10.46 -7.20
C ASP A 63 3.62 11.85 -6.70
N ALA A 64 4.59 11.87 -5.80
CA ALA A 64 5.13 13.10 -5.21
C ALA A 64 5.74 14.08 -6.24
N LEU A 65 6.22 13.59 -7.39
CA LEU A 65 6.81 14.42 -8.46
C LEU A 65 5.75 14.90 -9.45
N THR A 66 4.68 14.11 -9.60
CA THR A 66 3.60 14.30 -10.55
C THR A 66 2.25 14.13 -9.84
N PRO A 67 1.86 15.09 -8.99
CA PRO A 67 0.78 14.90 -8.00
C PRO A 67 -0.60 15.20 -8.60
N GLN A 68 -0.92 14.57 -9.73
CA GLN A 68 -2.21 14.66 -10.40
C GLN A 68 -2.52 13.33 -11.07
N TRP A 69 -3.80 12.94 -11.10
CA TRP A 69 -4.19 11.70 -11.76
C TRP A 69 -3.83 11.71 -13.24
N GLN A 70 -3.07 10.69 -13.64
CA GLN A 70 -2.75 10.38 -15.03
C GLN A 70 -3.13 8.95 -15.32
N LEU A 71 -3.39 8.62 -16.58
CA LEU A 71 -3.46 7.21 -16.96
C LEU A 71 -2.05 6.61 -16.83
N GLY A 72 -1.94 5.43 -16.21
CA GLY A 72 -0.67 4.71 -16.08
C GLY A 72 0.00 4.46 -17.43
N LYS A 73 1.34 4.45 -17.45
CA LYS A 73 2.11 4.17 -18.67
C LYS A 73 2.02 2.69 -19.05
N TYR A 74 1.81 1.85 -18.04
CA TYR A 74 1.71 0.40 -18.17
C TYR A 74 0.36 -0.12 -17.68
N LEU A 75 0.09 -1.40 -17.94
CA LEU A 75 -1.01 -2.11 -17.30
C LEU A 75 -0.57 -2.65 -15.94
N ILE A 76 -1.51 -2.82 -15.00
CA ILE A 76 -1.18 -3.22 -13.62
C ILE A 76 -0.54 -4.62 -13.55
N ASN A 77 -0.72 -5.47 -14.57
CA ASN A 77 -0.09 -6.79 -14.67
C ASN A 77 1.34 -6.77 -15.24
N MET A 78 1.87 -5.60 -15.58
CA MET A 78 3.22 -5.41 -16.10
C MET A 78 4.18 -4.99 -14.98
N SER A 79 5.36 -5.64 -14.90
CA SER A 79 6.37 -5.35 -13.88
C SER A 79 7.03 -3.97 -14.03
N GLN A 80 6.87 -3.34 -15.20
CA GLN A 80 7.41 -2.02 -15.50
C GLN A 80 6.68 -0.87 -14.78
N GLY A 81 5.43 -1.07 -14.35
CA GLY A 81 4.67 -0.07 -13.60
C GLY A 81 5.15 0.11 -12.17
N ALA A 82 4.71 1.18 -11.50
CA ALA A 82 5.18 1.60 -10.17
C ALA A 82 5.09 0.50 -9.10
N LEU A 83 3.99 -0.27 -9.07
CA LEU A 83 3.85 -1.42 -8.17
C LEU A 83 4.88 -2.52 -8.48
N GLY A 84 5.10 -2.82 -9.76
CA GLY A 84 6.09 -3.81 -10.19
C GLY A 84 7.51 -3.39 -9.86
N GLN A 85 7.89 -2.15 -10.20
CA GLN A 85 9.19 -1.57 -9.88
C GLN A 85 9.46 -1.55 -8.38
N THR A 86 8.45 -1.18 -7.58
CA THR A 86 8.57 -1.13 -6.11
C THR A 86 8.78 -2.52 -5.53
N LEU A 87 7.94 -3.47 -5.95
CA LEU A 87 7.95 -4.84 -5.45
C LEU A 87 9.17 -5.64 -5.93
N GLN A 88 9.73 -5.31 -7.09
CA GLN A 88 10.95 -5.91 -7.62
C GLN A 88 12.13 -5.83 -6.63
N GLN A 89 12.26 -4.74 -5.88
CA GLN A 89 13.29 -4.59 -4.85
C GLN A 89 13.17 -5.66 -3.74
N LEU A 90 11.94 -6.08 -3.41
CA LEU A 90 11.66 -7.11 -2.42
C LEU A 90 12.03 -8.49 -2.99
N TYR A 91 11.66 -8.77 -4.24
CA TYR A 91 11.98 -10.03 -4.90
C TYR A 91 13.48 -10.23 -5.11
N GLU A 92 14.22 -9.19 -5.47
CA GLU A 92 15.70 -9.22 -5.53
C GLU A 92 16.32 -9.46 -4.15
N THR A 93 15.74 -8.86 -3.11
CA THR A 93 16.14 -9.11 -1.72
C THR A 93 15.88 -10.57 -1.31
N TYR A 94 14.78 -11.16 -1.77
CA TYR A 94 14.47 -12.56 -1.54
C TYR A 94 15.45 -13.49 -2.27
N GLU A 95 15.66 -13.29 -3.56
CA GLU A 95 16.55 -14.11 -4.37
C GLU A 95 18.01 -14.05 -3.89
N SER A 96 18.49 -12.86 -3.53
CA SER A 96 19.85 -12.70 -3.01
C SER A 96 20.06 -13.50 -1.73
N LYS A 97 19.06 -13.53 -0.83
CA LYS A 97 19.07 -14.38 0.38
C LYS A 97 19.08 -15.86 0.02
N ALA A 98 18.25 -16.30 -0.92
CA ALA A 98 18.17 -17.69 -1.35
C ALA A 98 19.50 -18.19 -1.98
N LYS A 99 20.22 -17.31 -2.68
CA LYS A 99 21.52 -17.59 -3.30
C LYS A 99 22.70 -17.53 -2.30
N MET A 100 22.53 -16.92 -1.12
CA MET A 100 23.58 -16.86 -0.10
C MET A 100 23.70 -18.17 0.69
N CYS A 101 24.58 -19.07 0.23
CA CYS A 101 25.15 -20.12 1.08
C CYS A 101 25.97 -19.47 2.22
N VAL A 102 25.50 -19.64 3.46
CA VAL A 102 26.21 -19.51 4.75
C VAL A 102 27.65 -18.96 4.67
N SER A 103 27.84 -17.64 4.61
CA SER A 103 29.10 -16.98 5.04
C SER A 103 28.98 -15.45 5.06
N LEU A 104 28.92 -14.91 6.28
CA LEU A 104 29.50 -13.63 6.74
C LEU A 104 28.89 -12.25 6.36
N GLN A 105 27.90 -12.10 5.47
CA GLN A 105 27.16 -10.83 5.41
C GLN A 105 25.92 -10.86 6.29
N ARG A 106 25.83 -9.89 7.23
CA ARG A 106 24.62 -9.67 8.01
C ARG A 106 23.50 -9.35 7.03
N ASN A 107 22.39 -10.07 7.14
CA ASN A 107 21.17 -9.73 6.44
C ASN A 107 20.68 -8.37 6.97
N THR A 108 20.89 -7.31 6.20
CA THR A 108 20.59 -5.93 6.60
C THR A 108 19.19 -5.49 6.21
N THR A 109 18.37 -6.37 5.64
CA THR A 109 17.03 -6.05 5.14
C THR A 109 15.96 -6.91 5.78
N ALA A 110 14.83 -6.29 6.09
CA ALA A 110 13.62 -6.93 6.56
C ALA A 110 12.50 -6.75 5.54
N TYR A 111 11.68 -7.79 5.35
CA TYR A 111 10.46 -7.68 4.55
C TYR A 111 9.33 -8.51 5.13
N ALA A 112 8.10 -8.09 4.85
CA ALA A 112 6.89 -8.84 5.12
C ALA A 112 5.87 -8.60 4.01
N ILE A 113 5.17 -9.66 3.64
CA ILE A 113 4.06 -9.65 2.69
C ILE A 113 2.85 -10.25 3.38
N TYR A 114 1.73 -9.52 3.34
CA TYR A 114 0.51 -9.92 4.03
C TYR A 114 -0.74 -9.71 3.17
N ASN A 115 -1.67 -10.64 3.29
CA ASN A 115 -2.99 -10.60 2.65
C ASN A 115 -3.91 -11.57 3.41
N ASP A 116 -5.16 -11.19 3.68
CA ASP A 116 -6.12 -12.12 4.27
C ASP A 116 -6.68 -13.15 3.29
N GLU A 117 -6.48 -12.91 2.00
CA GLU A 117 -6.70 -13.84 0.90
C GLU A 117 -5.34 -14.14 0.26
N ILE A 118 -4.66 -15.16 0.79
CA ILE A 118 -3.28 -15.52 0.44
C ILE A 118 -3.27 -16.21 -0.94
N PRO A 119 -2.34 -15.86 -1.85
CA PRO A 119 -2.14 -16.59 -3.10
C PRO A 119 -1.93 -18.09 -2.86
N GLU A 120 -2.52 -18.93 -3.71
CA GLU A 120 -2.31 -20.39 -3.71
C GLU A 120 -2.67 -21.12 -2.38
N SER A 121 -3.45 -20.49 -1.51
CA SER A 121 -3.93 -21.09 -0.27
C SER A 121 -5.44 -21.29 -0.27
N ASP A 122 -5.89 -22.49 0.08
CA ASP A 122 -7.30 -22.77 0.39
C ASP A 122 -7.75 -22.18 1.74
N SER A 123 -6.81 -21.64 2.54
CA SER A 123 -7.10 -21.09 3.85
C SER A 123 -7.67 -19.68 3.73
N LYS A 124 -8.99 -19.55 3.92
CA LYS A 124 -9.61 -18.24 4.18
C LYS A 124 -9.08 -17.74 5.52
N GLY A 125 -8.38 -16.61 5.51
CA GLY A 125 -7.70 -16.03 6.67
C GLY A 125 -8.62 -15.50 7.78
N SER A 126 -9.67 -16.23 8.17
CA SER A 126 -10.73 -15.77 9.09
C SER A 126 -10.23 -15.36 10.48
N LYS A 127 -9.00 -15.75 10.86
CA LYS A 127 -8.35 -15.37 12.12
C LYS A 127 -7.48 -14.09 12.03
N CYS A 128 -7.24 -13.57 10.82
CA CYS A 128 -6.38 -12.42 10.58
C CYS A 128 -7.20 -11.20 10.15
N GLY A 129 -6.64 -10.00 10.34
CA GLY A 129 -7.28 -8.74 9.92
C GLY A 129 -7.55 -8.70 8.42
N HIS A 130 -8.61 -8.00 8.02
CA HIS A 130 -8.82 -7.65 6.61
C HIS A 130 -7.78 -6.62 6.28
N THR A 131 -6.62 -7.06 5.80
CA THR A 131 -5.45 -6.19 5.59
C THR A 131 -4.66 -6.79 4.45
N LYS A 132 -4.14 -5.94 3.58
CA LYS A 132 -3.30 -6.39 2.46
C LYS A 132 -2.21 -5.36 2.17
N GLY A 133 -1.01 -5.84 1.95
CA GLY A 133 0.14 -4.98 1.77
C GLY A 133 1.46 -5.70 1.88
N PHE A 134 2.52 -4.92 1.75
CA PHE A 134 3.87 -5.41 1.87
C PHE A 134 4.82 -4.28 2.23
N LEU A 135 5.93 -4.65 2.86
CA LEU A 135 6.98 -3.72 3.27
C LEU A 135 8.35 -4.33 3.02
N LEU A 136 9.31 -3.46 2.73
CA LEU A 136 10.73 -3.76 2.62
C LEU A 136 11.50 -2.60 3.24
N LEU A 137 12.50 -2.91 4.05
CA LEU A 137 13.33 -1.91 4.71
C LEU A 137 14.74 -2.41 4.99
N ASP A 138 15.65 -1.48 5.22
CA ASP A 138 16.92 -1.67 5.90
C ASP A 138 17.00 -0.77 7.16
N LYS A 139 18.20 -0.62 7.73
CA LYS A 139 18.44 0.24 8.91
C LYS A 139 18.53 1.75 8.57
N SER A 140 18.41 2.12 7.30
CA SER A 140 18.32 3.51 6.83
C SER A 140 16.87 3.89 6.55
N GLN A 141 16.20 3.13 5.69
CA GLN A 141 14.83 3.42 5.26
C GLN A 141 14.14 2.22 4.62
N GLY A 142 12.89 2.40 4.24
CA GLY A 142 12.10 1.41 3.53
C GLY A 142 10.84 2.00 2.91
N PHE A 143 10.00 1.13 2.40
CA PHE A 143 8.65 1.50 1.96
C PHE A 143 7.60 0.60 2.61
N TRP A 144 6.38 1.11 2.67
CA TRP A 144 5.20 0.36 3.04
C TRP A 144 4.09 0.60 2.02
N VAL A 145 3.56 -0.49 1.46
CA VAL A 145 2.44 -0.49 0.52
C VAL A 145 1.20 -1.04 1.20
N ILE A 146 0.10 -0.29 1.13
CA ILE A 146 -1.25 -0.70 1.54
C ILE A 146 -2.10 -0.78 0.27
N HIS A 147 -2.81 -1.89 0.07
CA HIS A 147 -3.67 -2.08 -1.10
C HIS A 147 -4.93 -2.88 -0.80
N SER A 148 -5.85 -2.94 -1.76
CA SER A 148 -7.12 -3.66 -1.60
C SER A 148 -7.23 -4.96 -2.41
N VAL A 149 -6.20 -5.33 -3.18
CA VAL A 149 -6.18 -6.46 -4.13
C VAL A 149 -6.04 -7.84 -3.44
N PRO A 150 -7.06 -8.74 -3.48
CA PRO A 150 -6.93 -10.12 -3.00
C PRO A 150 -5.91 -10.93 -3.79
N LEU A 151 -5.27 -11.93 -3.18
CA LEU A 151 -4.31 -12.83 -3.84
C LEU A 151 -3.11 -12.09 -4.47
N PHE A 152 -2.77 -10.91 -3.95
CA PHE A 152 -1.65 -10.08 -4.40
C PHE A 152 -0.79 -9.63 -3.22
N PRO A 153 0.52 -9.48 -3.39
CA PRO A 153 1.29 -9.97 -4.54
C PRO A 153 1.42 -11.50 -4.58
N PRO A 154 1.97 -12.10 -5.64
CA PRO A 154 2.39 -13.51 -5.61
C PRO A 154 3.53 -13.75 -4.61
N ASN A 155 3.84 -15.02 -4.35
CA ASN A 155 5.03 -15.34 -3.55
C ASN A 155 6.29 -14.84 -4.28
N PRO A 156 7.35 -14.47 -3.55
CA PRO A 156 8.58 -13.98 -4.18
C PRO A 156 9.19 -14.91 -5.24
N GLU A 157 8.96 -16.22 -5.13
CA GLU A 157 9.45 -17.23 -6.07
C GLU A 157 8.79 -17.15 -7.45
N ASP A 158 7.56 -16.63 -7.51
CA ASP A 158 6.74 -16.55 -8.73
C ASP A 158 6.98 -15.25 -9.51
N GLY A 159 7.66 -14.28 -8.89
CA GLY A 159 7.88 -12.95 -9.43
C GLY A 159 6.60 -12.11 -9.51
N TYR A 160 6.67 -11.02 -10.28
CA TYR A 160 5.55 -10.09 -10.39
C TYR A 160 4.40 -10.68 -11.22
N GLY A 161 3.19 -10.61 -10.66
CA GLY A 161 1.97 -10.99 -11.35
C GLY A 161 0.78 -10.27 -10.71
N TYR A 162 -0.23 -10.01 -11.52
CA TYR A 162 -1.50 -9.46 -11.06
C TYR A 162 -2.61 -10.51 -11.19
N PRO A 163 -3.40 -10.77 -10.13
CA PRO A 163 -4.37 -11.84 -10.14
C PRO A 163 -5.53 -11.52 -11.10
N SER A 164 -5.95 -12.52 -11.88
CA SER A 164 -7.08 -12.37 -12.82
C SER A 164 -8.39 -12.02 -12.11
N THR A 165 -8.57 -12.48 -10.86
CA THR A 165 -9.71 -12.11 -10.00
C THR A 165 -9.72 -10.62 -9.66
N GLY A 166 -8.56 -9.95 -9.73
CA GLY A 166 -8.41 -8.52 -9.52
C GLY A 166 -8.78 -7.66 -10.72
N GLU A 167 -9.12 -8.22 -11.89
CA GLU A 167 -9.47 -7.44 -13.09
C GLU A 167 -10.85 -6.80 -12.98
N SER A 168 -11.82 -7.49 -12.38
CA SER A 168 -13.23 -7.12 -12.43
C SER A 168 -13.57 -5.83 -11.71
N PHE A 169 -12.94 -5.57 -10.57
CA PHE A 169 -13.31 -4.50 -9.63
C PHE A 169 -12.28 -3.38 -9.60
N GLY A 170 -12.71 -2.17 -9.23
CA GLY A 170 -11.81 -1.08 -8.87
C GLY A 170 -10.95 -1.45 -7.67
N GLN A 171 -9.71 -0.98 -7.61
CA GLN A 171 -8.76 -1.29 -6.54
C GLN A 171 -7.84 -0.09 -6.31
N THR A 172 -7.45 0.16 -5.06
CA THR A 172 -6.48 1.21 -4.73
C THR A 172 -5.22 0.62 -4.12
N ALA A 173 -4.10 1.32 -4.33
CA ALA A 173 -2.86 1.10 -3.61
C ALA A 173 -2.21 2.44 -3.28
N ILE A 174 -1.53 2.51 -2.14
CA ILE A 174 -0.68 3.63 -1.75
C ILE A 174 0.67 3.07 -1.28
N CYS A 175 1.76 3.67 -1.76
CA CYS A 175 3.11 3.39 -1.29
C CYS A 175 3.66 4.65 -0.63
N ILE A 176 4.30 4.49 0.52
CA ILE A 176 5.01 5.58 1.20
C ILE A 176 6.40 5.10 1.60
N THR A 177 7.40 5.92 1.28
CA THR A 177 8.79 5.75 1.70
C THR A 177 8.94 6.34 3.09
N PHE A 178 9.52 5.57 4.02
CA PHE A 178 9.70 5.94 5.42
C PHE A 178 11.16 5.79 5.84
N LYS A 179 11.66 6.68 6.69
CA LYS A 179 12.92 6.43 7.41
C LYS A 179 12.73 5.31 8.43
N TYR A 180 13.84 4.64 8.78
CA TYR A 180 13.80 3.43 9.60
C TYR A 180 13.10 3.62 10.96
N ASP A 181 13.24 4.79 11.57
CA ASP A 181 12.65 5.13 12.87
C ASP A 181 11.11 5.06 12.89
N GLN A 182 10.45 5.27 11.74
CA GLN A 182 9.00 5.16 11.61
C GLN A 182 8.52 3.71 11.72
N PHE A 183 9.37 2.73 11.41
CA PHE A 183 8.96 1.32 11.38
C PHE A 183 8.70 0.74 12.77
N THR A 184 9.24 1.33 13.83
CA THR A 184 8.88 0.96 15.22
C THR A 184 7.41 1.25 15.49
N GLU A 185 6.89 2.35 14.96
CA GLU A 185 5.49 2.71 15.12
C GLU A 185 4.58 1.92 14.16
N ILE A 186 5.05 1.65 12.93
CA ILE A 186 4.37 0.72 12.01
C ILE A 186 4.26 -0.67 12.64
N ASP A 187 5.27 -1.15 13.37
CA ASP A 187 5.21 -2.42 14.11
C ASP A 187 4.08 -2.45 15.16
N GLN A 188 3.76 -1.32 15.80
CA GLN A 188 2.60 -1.22 16.71
C GLN A 188 1.26 -1.27 15.95
N GLN A 189 1.20 -0.73 14.73
CA GLN A 189 0.03 -0.88 13.86
C GLN A 189 -0.16 -2.36 13.48
N MET A 190 0.93 -3.08 13.18
CA MET A 190 0.92 -4.52 12.88
C MET A 190 0.39 -5.37 14.04
N LEU A 191 0.74 -5.01 15.28
CA LEU A 191 0.15 -5.62 16.48
C LEU A 191 -1.36 -5.39 16.55
N SER A 192 -1.80 -4.16 16.26
CA SER A 192 -3.21 -3.75 16.42
C SER A 192 -4.13 -4.51 15.47
N TYR A 193 -3.79 -4.57 14.18
CA TYR A 193 -4.68 -5.20 13.21
C TYR A 193 -4.37 -6.66 12.85
N ASN A 194 -3.28 -7.25 13.36
CA ASN A 194 -2.89 -8.66 13.18
C ASN A 194 -3.01 -9.18 11.72
N PRO A 195 -2.13 -8.75 10.81
CA PRO A 195 -2.24 -9.05 9.39
C PRO A 195 -1.87 -10.51 9.08
N GLY A 196 -2.42 -11.05 8.01
CA GLY A 196 -2.11 -12.41 7.53
C GLY A 196 -0.78 -12.47 6.78
N ILE A 197 0.35 -12.57 7.48
CA ILE A 197 1.68 -12.70 6.84
C ILE A 197 1.84 -14.11 6.23
N TYR A 198 2.17 -14.16 4.94
CA TYR A 198 2.44 -15.41 4.23
C TYR A 198 3.87 -15.56 3.71
N SER A 199 4.61 -14.46 3.55
CA SER A 199 6.05 -14.48 3.24
C SER A 199 6.77 -13.35 3.97
N CYS A 200 7.89 -13.65 4.62
CA CYS A 200 8.63 -12.68 5.41
C CYS A 200 10.07 -13.12 5.68
N SER A 201 10.92 -12.13 5.98
CA SER A 201 12.27 -12.33 6.50
C SER A 201 12.57 -11.16 7.43
N ILE A 202 12.58 -11.39 8.74
CA ILE A 202 12.84 -10.34 9.75
C ILE A 202 14.06 -10.77 10.61
N PRO A 203 15.29 -10.42 10.21
CA PRO A 203 16.51 -10.81 10.94
C PRO A 203 16.57 -10.27 12.38
N ASP A 204 17.33 -10.93 13.25
CA ASP A 204 17.46 -10.58 14.67
C ASP A 204 17.94 -9.14 14.93
N ILE A 205 18.68 -8.54 13.99
CA ILE A 205 19.12 -7.14 14.11
C ILE A 205 17.95 -6.15 14.19
N PHE A 206 16.74 -6.56 13.79
CA PHE A 206 15.52 -5.76 13.87
C PHE A 206 14.69 -6.06 15.13
N GLN A 207 15.05 -7.05 15.95
CA GLN A 207 14.24 -7.54 17.06
C GLN A 207 13.85 -6.46 18.08
N ALA A 208 14.79 -5.56 18.40
CA ALA A 208 14.56 -4.51 19.37
C ALA A 208 13.45 -3.53 18.91
N ASP A 209 13.37 -3.30 17.60
CA ASP A 209 12.54 -2.26 17.01
C ASP A 209 11.26 -2.82 16.37
N LEU A 210 11.28 -4.07 15.88
CA LEU A 210 10.19 -4.74 15.14
C LEU A 210 9.76 -6.09 15.79
N PRO A 211 9.51 -6.14 17.11
CA PRO A 211 9.20 -7.38 17.79
C PRO A 211 7.87 -8.02 17.34
N ASN A 212 6.88 -7.24 16.91
CA ASN A 212 5.58 -7.77 16.51
C ASN A 212 5.65 -8.39 15.11
N LEU A 213 6.32 -7.75 14.16
CA LEU A 213 6.61 -8.31 12.84
C LEU A 213 7.43 -9.60 12.93
N GLN A 214 8.41 -9.70 13.83
CA GLN A 214 9.12 -10.95 14.07
C GLN A 214 8.19 -12.06 14.56
N LYS A 215 7.32 -11.76 15.53
CA LYS A 215 6.35 -12.74 16.04
C LYS A 215 5.36 -13.17 14.97
N LEU A 216 4.81 -12.23 14.20
CA LEU A 216 3.92 -12.52 13.08
C LEU A 216 4.61 -13.39 12.03
N CYS A 217 5.85 -13.04 11.67
CA CYS A 217 6.65 -13.79 10.71
C CYS A 217 6.92 -15.23 11.17
N ALA A 218 7.24 -15.41 12.46
CA ALA A 218 7.43 -16.71 13.09
C ALA A 218 6.11 -17.44 13.43
N LYS A 219 4.94 -16.90 13.02
CA LYS A 219 3.59 -17.41 13.37
C LYS A 219 3.42 -17.67 14.87
N SER A 220 4.07 -16.83 15.67
CA SER A 220 4.10 -16.89 17.13
C SER A 220 3.00 -16.05 17.76
N ARG A 221 2.67 -16.34 19.01
CA ARG A 221 1.62 -15.61 19.75
C ARG A 221 1.99 -14.14 19.92
N LEU A 222 1.12 -13.25 19.44
CA LEU A 222 1.19 -11.82 19.72
C LEU A 222 0.75 -11.48 21.16
N PRO A 223 1.22 -10.35 21.71
CA PRO A 223 0.58 -9.69 22.85
C PRO A 223 -0.92 -9.44 22.62
N SER A 224 -1.67 -9.14 23.69
CA SER A 224 -3.05 -8.68 23.52
C SER A 224 -3.07 -7.38 22.73
N PRO A 225 -3.81 -7.29 21.61
CA PRO A 225 -3.87 -6.05 20.84
C PRO A 225 -4.69 -4.99 21.61
N PRO A 226 -4.40 -3.70 21.42
CA PRO A 226 -5.30 -2.64 21.86
C PRO A 226 -6.62 -2.70 21.08
N LEU A 227 -7.65 -2.00 21.58
CA LEU A 227 -8.92 -1.84 20.88
C LEU A 227 -8.68 -1.15 19.52
N CYS A 228 -7.99 -0.02 19.57
CA CYS A 228 -7.59 0.79 18.43
C CYS A 228 -6.31 1.55 18.77
N HIS A 229 -5.56 1.97 17.74
CA HIS A 229 -4.30 2.69 17.89
C HIS A 229 -4.13 3.71 16.76
N LEU A 230 -4.01 4.99 17.11
CA LEU A 230 -3.74 6.08 16.16
C LEU A 230 -2.26 6.39 16.16
N SER A 231 -1.63 6.29 15.00
CA SER A 231 -0.25 6.72 14.79
C SER A 231 -0.18 7.99 13.96
N LYS A 232 0.83 8.82 14.26
CA LYS A 232 1.31 9.88 13.37
C LYS A 232 2.65 9.44 12.79
N LEU A 233 2.69 9.25 11.48
CA LEU A 233 3.88 8.85 10.71
C LEU A 233 4.37 10.02 9.86
N GLN A 234 5.66 10.04 9.56
CA GLN A 234 6.26 10.99 8.62
C GLN A 234 7.00 10.24 7.51
N SER A 235 6.69 10.54 6.25
CA SER A 235 7.44 10.01 5.12
C SER A 235 8.90 10.47 5.14
N ALA A 236 9.73 9.87 4.29
CA ALA A 236 11.15 10.19 4.20
C ALA A 236 11.43 11.65 3.79
N GLN A 237 10.49 12.31 3.09
CA GLN A 237 10.54 13.74 2.76
C GLN A 237 9.68 14.63 3.69
N GLY A 238 9.14 14.08 4.78
CA GLY A 238 8.49 14.85 5.84
C GLY A 238 6.99 15.10 5.66
N GLU A 239 6.32 14.43 4.72
CA GLU A 239 4.87 14.46 4.65
C GLU A 239 4.26 13.71 5.83
N THR A 240 3.26 14.32 6.47
CA THR A 240 2.60 13.74 7.64
C THR A 240 1.43 12.87 7.22
N PHE A 241 1.41 11.65 7.77
CA PHE A 241 0.31 10.70 7.65
C PHE A 241 -0.23 10.35 9.04
N LEU A 242 -1.53 10.10 9.13
CA LEU A 242 -2.14 9.45 10.28
C LEU A 242 -2.50 8.02 9.90
N HIS A 243 -2.15 7.03 10.73
CA HIS A 243 -2.60 5.66 10.51
C HIS A 243 -3.55 5.24 11.64
N PHE A 244 -4.78 4.93 11.28
CA PHE A 244 -5.79 4.35 12.16
C PHE A 244 -5.68 2.83 12.04
N ALA A 245 -5.39 2.10 13.12
CA ALA A 245 -5.60 0.66 13.16
C ALA A 245 -6.60 0.28 14.25
N LYS A 246 -7.52 -0.61 13.91
CA LYS A 246 -8.40 -1.26 14.88
C LYS A 246 -8.15 -2.76 14.92
N SER A 247 -8.36 -3.33 16.10
CA SER A 247 -8.45 -4.79 16.25
C SER A 247 -9.91 -5.24 16.14
N HIS A 248 -10.12 -6.55 16.00
CA HIS A 248 -11.43 -7.22 16.04
C HIS A 248 -12.24 -6.94 17.32
N LEU A 249 -11.61 -6.40 18.38
CA LEU A 249 -12.27 -6.00 19.61
C LEU A 249 -13.04 -4.69 19.45
N PHE A 250 -12.66 -3.83 18.48
CA PHE A 250 -13.40 -2.61 18.14
C PHE A 250 -14.52 -2.99 17.17
N ILE A 251 -15.74 -3.09 17.70
CA ILE A 251 -16.89 -3.66 16.99
C ILE A 251 -17.77 -2.62 16.30
N ASP A 252 -17.41 -1.34 16.35
CA ASP A 252 -18.15 -0.28 15.67
C ASP A 252 -17.61 -0.05 14.24
N ASP A 253 -18.42 0.64 13.42
CA ASP A 253 -18.01 1.15 12.11
C ASP A 253 -16.86 2.14 12.28
N ILE A 254 -15.65 1.76 11.85
CA ILE A 254 -14.42 2.55 12.02
C ILE A 254 -14.54 3.95 11.43
N TYR A 255 -15.28 4.09 10.32
CA TYR A 255 -15.45 5.38 9.65
C TYR A 255 -16.27 6.33 10.51
N VAL A 256 -17.39 5.85 11.05
CA VAL A 256 -18.36 6.65 11.80
C VAL A 256 -17.91 6.86 13.23
N ALA A 257 -17.60 5.77 13.93
CA ALA A 257 -17.36 5.79 15.37
C ALA A 257 -15.98 6.34 15.74
N TRP A 258 -15.04 6.37 14.79
CA TRP A 258 -13.68 6.80 15.09
C TRP A 258 -13.11 7.81 14.08
N MET A 259 -12.91 7.44 12.81
CA MET A 259 -12.18 8.29 11.85
C MET A 259 -12.81 9.67 11.69
N ALA A 260 -14.13 9.76 11.44
CA ALA A 260 -14.80 11.05 11.27
C ALA A 260 -14.73 11.92 12.55
N GLN A 261 -14.82 11.28 13.73
CA GLN A 261 -14.81 11.98 15.01
C GLN A 261 -13.41 12.49 15.36
N GLU A 262 -12.39 11.67 15.14
CA GLU A 262 -10.99 12.01 15.41
C GLU A 262 -10.50 13.10 14.45
N LEU A 263 -10.82 12.97 13.15
CA LEU A 263 -10.46 13.95 12.13
C LEU A 263 -11.31 15.22 12.18
N LYS A 264 -12.41 15.19 12.96
CA LYS A 264 -13.35 16.30 13.13
C LYS A 264 -13.89 16.82 11.80
N THR A 265 -14.29 15.91 10.92
CA THR A 265 -14.87 16.23 9.62
C THR A 265 -15.87 15.18 9.18
N ASP A 266 -16.90 15.62 8.46
CA ASP A 266 -17.72 14.73 7.65
C ASP A 266 -16.85 14.01 6.60
N LEU A 267 -17.10 12.72 6.36
CA LEU A 267 -16.40 11.91 5.38
C LEU A 267 -17.34 11.42 4.27
N LEU A 268 -16.84 11.40 3.04
CA LEU A 268 -17.40 10.69 1.90
C LEU A 268 -16.59 9.40 1.73
N ALA A 269 -17.21 8.24 1.95
CA ALA A 269 -16.53 6.94 1.98
C ALA A 269 -16.91 6.09 0.77
N GLU A 270 -15.90 5.61 0.04
CA GLU A 270 -15.98 4.56 -0.96
C GLU A 270 -15.58 3.24 -0.32
N SER A 271 -16.39 2.22 -0.57
CA SER A 271 -16.07 0.85 -0.24
C SER A 271 -16.98 -0.09 -1.01
N TRP A 272 -16.64 -1.37 -1.05
CA TRP A 272 -17.43 -2.35 -1.76
C TRP A 272 -18.86 -2.45 -1.23
N GLN A 273 -19.82 -1.90 -1.99
CA GLN A 273 -21.24 -1.85 -1.63
C GLN A 273 -22.01 -2.99 -2.26
N ARG A 274 -21.76 -4.21 -1.76
CA ARG A 274 -22.53 -5.39 -2.14
C ARG A 274 -23.97 -5.29 -1.62
N SER A 275 -24.93 -5.54 -2.52
CA SER A 275 -26.36 -5.46 -2.18
C SER A 275 -26.70 -6.36 -1.01
N GLY A 276 -27.37 -5.81 0.01
CA GLY A 276 -27.80 -6.54 1.22
C GLY A 276 -26.77 -6.59 2.36
N GLU A 277 -25.51 -6.21 2.11
CA GLU A 277 -24.42 -6.29 3.10
C GLU A 277 -23.89 -4.90 3.51
N LYS A 278 -24.28 -3.83 2.78
CA LYS A 278 -23.79 -2.47 3.02
C LYS A 278 -24.42 -1.80 4.25
N LEU A 279 -23.61 -1.07 5.01
CA LEU A 279 -24.10 -0.07 5.96
C LEU A 279 -24.55 1.18 5.19
N TYR A 280 -25.63 1.83 5.63
CA TYR A 280 -26.09 3.09 5.04
C TYR A 280 -25.25 4.28 5.50
N SER A 281 -25.38 5.40 4.78
CA SER A 281 -24.89 6.69 5.24
C SER A 281 -25.39 7.00 6.65
N ASN A 282 -24.52 7.48 7.53
CA ASN A 282 -24.79 7.60 8.96
C ASN A 282 -24.50 9.03 9.43
N CYS A 283 -25.53 9.66 10.01
CA CYS A 283 -25.49 11.01 10.54
C CYS A 283 -25.90 11.05 12.03
N SER A 284 -25.62 9.97 12.78
CA SER A 284 -26.05 9.83 14.17
C SER A 284 -25.06 10.41 15.20
N LEU A 285 -23.84 10.76 14.78
CA LEU A 285 -22.79 11.37 15.61
C LEU A 285 -22.44 12.77 15.09
N ASP A 286 -21.59 13.51 15.80
CA ASP A 286 -21.25 14.92 15.48
C ASP A 286 -20.66 15.11 14.08
N TYR A 287 -19.85 14.15 13.62
CA TYR A 287 -19.29 14.14 12.27
C TYR A 287 -19.84 12.96 11.47
N HIS A 288 -20.35 13.24 10.27
CA HIS A 288 -21.15 12.28 9.51
C HIS A 288 -20.34 11.50 8.47
N VAL A 289 -20.82 10.32 8.08
CA VAL A 289 -20.21 9.52 7.01
C VAL A 289 -21.23 9.17 5.93
N TYR A 290 -20.95 9.60 4.71
CA TYR A 290 -21.79 9.41 3.53
C TYR A 290 -21.16 8.39 2.59
N ASN A 291 -21.94 7.45 2.07
CA ASN A 291 -21.46 6.48 1.10
C ASN A 291 -21.39 7.10 -0.29
N ILE A 292 -20.24 7.02 -0.95
CA ILE A 292 -20.09 7.31 -2.37
C ILE A 292 -20.88 6.25 -3.15
N ASN A 293 -21.60 6.63 -4.22
CA ASN A 293 -22.39 5.70 -5.04
C ASN A 293 -21.85 5.57 -6.46
N THR A 294 -21.26 6.64 -6.97
CA THR A 294 -20.81 6.73 -8.36
C THR A 294 -19.52 7.50 -8.42
N ILE A 295 -18.55 6.86 -9.04
CA ILE A 295 -17.22 7.37 -9.28
C ILE A 295 -17.09 7.72 -10.76
N GLY A 296 -16.51 8.88 -11.02
CA GLY A 296 -16.17 9.41 -12.32
C GLY A 296 -14.67 9.34 -12.54
N MET A 297 -14.29 9.00 -13.76
CA MET A 297 -12.93 8.79 -14.21
C MET A 297 -12.60 9.76 -15.35
N PRO A 298 -11.31 9.95 -15.68
CA PRO A 298 -10.90 10.57 -16.92
C PRO A 298 -11.62 9.96 -18.13
N LEU A 299 -11.74 10.75 -19.21
CA LEU A 299 -12.43 10.36 -20.45
C LEU A 299 -13.94 10.13 -20.30
N ASN A 300 -14.58 10.81 -19.34
CA ASN A 300 -16.03 10.75 -19.09
C ASN A 300 -16.55 9.33 -18.80
N SER A 301 -15.69 8.46 -18.26
CA SER A 301 -16.09 7.12 -17.83
C SER A 301 -16.60 7.15 -16.39
N THR A 302 -17.56 6.30 -16.04
CA THR A 302 -18.10 6.20 -14.68
C THR A 302 -18.35 4.75 -14.28
N PHE A 303 -18.32 4.47 -12.98
CA PHE A 303 -18.77 3.19 -12.45
C PHE A 303 -19.42 3.36 -11.07
N HIS A 304 -20.17 2.34 -10.67
CA HIS A 304 -20.84 2.29 -9.38
C HIS A 304 -19.97 1.56 -8.35
N SER A 305 -20.07 1.94 -7.08
CA SER A 305 -19.30 1.37 -5.95
C SER A 305 -19.48 -0.14 -5.76
N ILE A 306 -20.54 -0.74 -6.31
CA ILE A 306 -20.68 -2.22 -6.35
C ILE A 306 -19.61 -2.90 -7.22
N ASN A 307 -19.02 -2.16 -8.16
CA ASN A 307 -17.93 -2.60 -9.03
C ASN A 307 -16.56 -2.13 -8.51
N ASP A 308 -16.46 -1.76 -7.24
CA ASP A 308 -15.23 -1.27 -6.63
C ASP A 308 -14.90 -2.00 -5.32
N HIS A 309 -13.67 -2.48 -5.21
CA HIS A 309 -13.11 -3.13 -4.02
C HIS A 309 -12.13 -2.21 -3.27
N SER A 310 -11.81 -1.03 -3.81
CA SER A 310 -11.06 -0.01 -3.07
C SER A 310 -11.81 0.39 -1.80
N LYS A 311 -11.06 0.83 -0.80
CA LYS A 311 -11.63 1.42 0.41
C LYS A 311 -10.89 2.72 0.69
N TRP A 312 -11.60 3.83 0.54
CA TRP A 312 -11.04 5.14 0.76
C TRP A 312 -12.12 6.12 1.22
N ALA A 313 -11.71 7.20 1.86
CA ALA A 313 -12.61 8.25 2.27
C ALA A 313 -11.95 9.61 2.08
N VAL A 314 -12.77 10.64 1.82
CA VAL A 314 -12.29 12.03 1.77
C VAL A 314 -13.18 12.93 2.61
N SER A 315 -12.61 13.99 3.16
CA SER A 315 -13.39 15.04 3.81
C SER A 315 -14.42 15.65 2.86
N ARG A 316 -15.65 15.83 3.35
CA ARG A 316 -16.75 16.40 2.56
C ARG A 316 -16.54 17.88 2.28
N LYS A 317 -16.11 18.65 3.28
CA LYS A 317 -15.81 20.07 3.14
C LYS A 317 -14.40 20.25 2.58
N TYR A 318 -14.30 21.02 1.50
CA TYR A 318 -13.03 21.24 0.79
C TYR A 318 -11.89 21.84 1.62
N LYS A 319 -12.20 22.53 2.72
CA LYS A 319 -11.20 23.15 3.60
C LYS A 319 -10.48 22.16 4.53
N ASP A 320 -11.06 20.98 4.77
CA ASP A 320 -10.53 20.03 5.75
C ASP A 320 -9.46 19.11 5.12
N GLN A 321 -9.56 18.88 3.81
CA GLN A 321 -8.54 18.28 2.92
C GLN A 321 -8.02 16.89 3.31
N TRP A 322 -8.79 16.12 4.09
CA TRP A 322 -8.43 14.74 4.41
C TRP A 322 -8.70 13.77 3.26
N THR A 323 -7.75 12.87 2.99
CA THR A 323 -7.93 11.62 2.25
C THR A 323 -7.43 10.47 3.10
N CYS A 324 -8.19 9.37 3.14
CA CYS A 324 -7.85 8.13 3.81
C CYS A 324 -7.96 6.95 2.83
N ILE A 325 -7.01 6.02 2.85
CA ILE A 325 -6.99 4.81 2.01
C ILE A 325 -6.67 3.63 2.93
N GLY A 326 -7.37 2.51 2.79
CA GLY A 326 -7.19 1.42 3.74
C GLY A 326 -7.93 0.14 3.41
N ASP A 327 -8.25 -0.60 4.46
CA ASP A 327 -8.51 -2.03 4.33
C ASP A 327 -9.98 -2.43 4.47
N LEU A 328 -10.80 -1.69 5.22
CA LEU A 328 -12.11 -2.18 5.66
C LEU A 328 -13.26 -1.72 4.77
N ASN A 329 -14.05 -2.67 4.27
CA ASN A 329 -15.33 -2.33 3.64
C ASN A 329 -16.30 -1.79 4.71
N ARG A 330 -17.25 -0.96 4.30
CA ARG A 330 -18.30 -0.44 5.18
C ARG A 330 -19.51 -1.38 5.19
N ALA A 331 -19.33 -2.56 5.78
CA ALA A 331 -20.32 -3.64 5.90
C ALA A 331 -20.37 -4.17 7.34
N ALA A 332 -21.53 -4.67 7.78
CA ALA A 332 -21.77 -5.07 9.17
C ALA A 332 -20.82 -6.20 9.61
N GLU A 333 -20.50 -7.13 8.72
CA GLU A 333 -19.59 -8.25 8.99
C GLU A 333 -18.14 -7.81 9.19
N GLN A 334 -17.76 -6.66 8.62
CA GLN A 334 -16.41 -6.09 8.78
C GLN A 334 -16.21 -5.43 10.14
N ALA A 335 -17.29 -5.18 10.89
CA ALA A 335 -17.23 -4.65 12.25
C ALA A 335 -16.32 -5.50 13.15
N TRP A 336 -16.36 -6.82 12.99
CA TRP A 336 -15.60 -7.80 13.77
C TRP A 336 -14.22 -8.10 13.20
N ARG A 337 -13.80 -7.41 12.14
CA ARG A 337 -12.50 -7.60 11.52
C ARG A 337 -11.55 -6.50 11.92
N SER A 338 -10.31 -6.89 12.21
CA SER A 338 -9.22 -5.94 12.32
C SER A 338 -8.88 -5.33 10.96
N GLY A 339 -8.38 -4.11 10.94
CA GLY A 339 -7.92 -3.39 9.74
C GLY A 339 -7.59 -1.94 10.03
N GLY A 340 -7.15 -1.19 9.01
CA GLY A 340 -6.76 0.20 9.19
C GLY A 340 -6.92 1.10 7.96
N PHE A 341 -6.63 2.38 8.16
CA PHE A 341 -6.61 3.43 7.14
C PHE A 341 -5.42 4.36 7.36
N ILE A 342 -4.67 4.60 6.28
CA ILE A 342 -3.70 5.68 6.24
C ILE A 342 -4.37 6.94 5.68
N CYS A 343 -4.24 8.04 6.41
CA CYS A 343 -4.85 9.33 6.12
C CYS A 343 -3.79 10.43 5.95
N THR A 344 -4.07 11.39 5.08
CA THR A 344 -3.19 12.53 4.79
C THR A 344 -4.01 13.79 4.54
N GLN A 345 -3.41 14.95 4.81
CA GLN A 345 -3.92 16.26 4.39
C GLN A 345 -3.19 16.81 3.16
N ASN A 346 -2.48 15.95 2.41
CA ASN A 346 -1.86 16.36 1.16
C ASN A 346 -2.95 16.88 0.19
N GLU A 347 -2.90 18.18 -0.10
CA GLU A 347 -3.92 18.88 -0.89
C GLU A 347 -4.09 18.26 -2.28
N GLN A 348 -3.00 17.77 -2.89
CA GLN A 348 -3.04 17.21 -4.23
C GLN A 348 -3.71 15.83 -4.23
N ILE A 349 -3.37 14.98 -3.27
CA ILE A 349 -4.04 13.69 -3.06
C ILE A 349 -5.53 13.92 -2.78
N TYR A 350 -5.86 14.88 -1.92
CA TYR A 350 -7.25 15.26 -1.63
C TYR A 350 -8.01 15.68 -2.87
N LYS A 351 -7.48 16.64 -3.64
CA LYS A 351 -8.11 17.07 -4.88
C LYS A 351 -8.28 15.90 -5.83
N ALA A 352 -7.26 15.07 -6.02
CA ALA A 352 -7.30 13.94 -6.92
C ALA A 352 -8.46 12.98 -6.60
N PHE A 353 -8.60 12.54 -5.35
CA PHE A 353 -9.69 11.64 -4.93
C PHE A 353 -11.06 12.36 -4.90
N ARG A 354 -11.10 13.61 -4.42
CA ARG A 354 -12.36 14.36 -4.28
C ARG A 354 -13.03 14.64 -5.62
N HIS A 355 -12.26 14.82 -6.69
CA HIS A 355 -12.78 15.01 -8.05
C HIS A 355 -13.37 13.74 -8.68
N LEU A 356 -13.03 12.55 -8.16
CA LEU A 356 -13.61 11.30 -8.64
C LEU A 356 -15.09 11.15 -8.23
N ILE A 357 -15.57 11.88 -7.23
CA ILE A 357 -16.90 11.68 -6.67
C ILE A 357 -17.96 12.38 -7.52
N ILE A 358 -18.84 11.60 -8.16
CA ILE A 358 -19.97 12.13 -8.92
C ILE A 358 -21.23 12.19 -8.06
N HIS A 359 -21.51 11.13 -7.29
CA HIS A 359 -22.70 11.04 -6.46
C HIS A 359 -22.41 10.29 -5.16
N TYR A 360 -22.97 10.75 -4.06
CA TYR A 360 -22.96 10.08 -2.76
C TYR A 360 -24.37 10.10 -2.15
N GLU A 361 -24.68 9.08 -1.36
CA GLU A 361 -25.95 8.94 -0.64
C GLU A 361 -26.01 9.97 0.50
N SER A 362 -27.10 10.72 0.57
CA SER A 362 -27.40 11.54 1.75
C SER A 362 -27.96 10.66 2.85
N CYS A 363 -27.74 11.03 4.12
CA CYS A 363 -28.45 10.39 5.21
C CYS A 363 -29.96 10.60 5.02
N THR A 364 -30.73 9.51 5.07
CA THR A 364 -32.18 9.62 5.22
C THR A 364 -32.44 10.29 6.55
N SER A 365 -33.22 11.38 6.56
CA SER A 365 -33.74 11.96 7.80
C SER A 365 -34.41 10.84 8.60
N ALA A 366 -33.87 10.56 9.79
CA ALA A 366 -34.43 9.60 10.73
C ALA A 366 -35.86 9.98 11.14
#